data_AF-A0A1I8GSF5-F1
#
_entry.id   AF-A0A1I8GSF5-F1
#
_cell.length_a   1.000
_cell.length_b   1.000
_cell.length_c   1.000
_cell.angle_alpha   90.00
_cell.angle_beta   90.00
_cell.angle_gamma   90.00
#
_symmetry.space_group_name_H-M   'P 1'
#
loop_
_entity.id
_entity.type
_entity.pdbx_description
1 polymer ?
#
loop_
_entity_poly.entity_id
_entity_poly.type
_entity_poly.pdbx_seq_one_letter_code
_entity_poly.pdbx_strand_id
1 'polypeptide(L)'
;TTQAAGCSTVTCYNGGTCNSYTESPPCLCPLPYIAPYCESAADYCFTLQPDKNITKLPVCLNDGTCTLAYTDAYFNCSCPSNYTGLRCEVPVGDEETTEFSTTTITTAATEQTSEQSQISTAVIIATACGAVLLTGGAILVGVYLIRSCRHKKPQIKETITTGTGNFY
;
A
#
# COMPACT_ATOMS: atom_id res chain seq x y z
N THR A 1 -35.52 25.74 16.54
CA THR A 1 -34.54 24.72 16.98
C THR A 1 -34.95 23.44 16.34
N THR A 2 -34.17 22.94 15.40
CA THR A 2 -34.38 21.65 14.75
C THR A 2 -33.91 20.55 15.72
N GLN A 3 -34.78 19.59 16.03
CA GLN A 3 -34.61 18.56 17.04
C GLN A 3 -34.20 17.23 16.39
N ALA A 4 -33.06 16.70 16.81
CA ALA A 4 -32.49 15.46 16.27
C ALA A 4 -33.44 14.25 16.37
N ALA A 5 -33.22 13.26 15.49
CA ALA A 5 -34.02 12.04 15.47
C ALA A 5 -33.90 11.28 16.81
N GLY A 6 -35.04 10.89 17.39
CA GLY A 6 -35.08 10.07 18.60
C GLY A 6 -34.69 8.62 18.29
N CYS A 7 -33.49 8.20 18.69
CA CYS A 7 -32.99 6.85 18.38
C CYS A 7 -33.77 5.69 19.00
N SER A 8 -34.64 5.95 19.97
CA SER A 8 -35.53 4.92 20.55
C SER A 8 -36.59 4.41 19.58
N THR A 9 -36.92 5.17 18.53
CA THR A 9 -37.94 4.80 17.53
C THR A 9 -37.37 4.58 16.13
N VAL A 10 -36.07 4.84 15.93
CA VAL A 10 -35.38 4.71 14.65
C VAL A 10 -34.71 3.34 14.57
N THR A 11 -34.98 2.61 13.48
CA THR A 11 -34.27 1.38 13.14
C THR A 11 -33.36 1.66 11.94
N CYS A 12 -32.06 1.44 12.09
CA CYS A 12 -31.09 1.51 11.00
C CYS A 12 -30.74 0.09 10.55
N TYR A 13 -30.92 -0.19 9.26
CA TYR A 13 -30.67 -1.50 8.66
C TYR A 13 -29.20 -1.68 8.30
N ASN A 14 -28.81 -2.91 7.96
CA ASN A 14 -27.53 -3.22 7.33
C ASN A 14 -26.29 -2.69 8.09
N GLY A 15 -26.35 -2.67 9.42
CA GLY A 15 -25.26 -2.17 10.26
C GLY A 15 -25.19 -0.64 10.40
N GLY A 16 -26.21 0.08 9.94
CA GLY A 16 -26.35 1.51 10.15
C GLY A 16 -26.42 1.89 11.64
N THR A 17 -25.90 3.07 11.97
CA THR A 17 -25.92 3.60 13.34
C THR A 17 -26.88 4.78 13.43
N CYS A 18 -27.75 4.82 14.43
CA CYS A 18 -28.65 5.95 14.60
C CYS A 18 -27.90 7.24 14.93
N ASN A 19 -28.32 8.32 14.28
CA ASN A 19 -27.77 9.66 14.41
C ASN A 19 -28.67 10.52 15.30
N SER A 20 -28.22 10.79 16.52
CA SER A 20 -28.92 11.66 17.47
C SER A 20 -28.49 13.13 17.39
N TYR A 21 -27.71 13.51 16.38
CA TYR A 21 -27.14 14.87 16.26
C TYR A 21 -27.82 15.71 15.18
N THR A 22 -28.43 15.10 14.17
CA THR A 22 -29.18 15.81 13.11
C THR A 22 -30.57 15.21 12.93
N GLU A 23 -31.49 15.95 12.30
CA GLU A 23 -32.85 15.45 12.04
C GLU A 23 -32.88 14.42 10.90
N SER A 24 -32.07 14.65 9.86
CA SER A 24 -32.02 13.80 8.67
C SER A 24 -30.64 13.86 8.00
N PRO A 25 -30.11 12.73 7.50
CA PRO A 25 -30.66 11.40 7.66
C PRO A 25 -30.57 10.92 9.14
N PRO A 26 -31.55 10.15 9.63
CA PRO A 26 -31.58 9.66 11.00
C PRO A 26 -30.58 8.52 11.24
N CYS A 27 -30.01 7.94 10.18
CA CYS A 27 -29.00 6.89 10.26
C CYS A 27 -27.71 7.29 9.55
N LEU A 28 -26.58 6.88 10.12
CA LEU A 28 -25.27 6.85 9.49
C LEU A 28 -25.09 5.47 8.85
N CYS A 29 -25.00 5.43 7.52
CA CYS A 29 -24.94 4.18 6.78
C CYS A 29 -23.49 3.78 6.47
N PRO A 30 -23.07 2.54 6.77
CA PRO A 30 -21.83 2.00 6.23
C PRO A 30 -22.00 1.78 4.72
N LEU A 31 -20.93 1.99 3.95
CA LEU A 31 -20.91 1.59 2.54
C LEU A 31 -21.09 0.05 2.45
N PRO A 32 -21.84 -0.46 1.47
CA PRO A 32 -22.40 0.23 0.32
C PRO A 32 -23.84 0.76 0.52
N TYR A 33 -24.34 0.84 1.76
CA TYR A 33 -25.74 1.13 2.03
C TYR A 33 -26.08 2.62 1.99
N ILE A 34 -27.26 2.93 1.47
CA ILE A 34 -27.84 4.25 1.27
C ILE A 34 -29.31 4.27 1.72
N ALA A 35 -29.99 5.39 1.47
CA ALA A 35 -31.32 5.73 1.96
C ALA A 35 -31.34 6.11 3.46
N PRO A 36 -32.39 6.82 3.94
CA PRO A 36 -32.39 7.41 5.29
C PRO A 36 -32.20 6.42 6.44
N TYR A 37 -32.57 5.14 6.24
CA TYR A 37 -32.46 4.08 7.23
C TYR A 37 -31.49 2.97 6.81
N CYS A 38 -30.65 3.20 5.79
CA CYS A 38 -29.66 2.25 5.28
C CYS A 38 -30.27 0.97 4.70
N GLU A 39 -31.52 1.01 4.23
CA GLU A 39 -32.29 -0.15 3.77
C GLU A 39 -31.90 -0.64 2.38
N SER A 40 -31.22 0.19 1.57
CA SER A 40 -30.88 -0.12 0.18
C SER A 40 -29.37 -0.06 -0.03
N ALA A 41 -28.81 -0.92 -0.88
CA ALA A 41 -27.43 -0.76 -1.35
C ALA A 41 -27.39 0.21 -2.53
N ALA A 42 -26.34 1.03 -2.62
CA ALA A 42 -26.12 1.91 -3.76
C ALA A 42 -25.75 1.10 -5.01
N ASP A 43 -26.32 1.50 -6.14
CA ASP A 43 -25.74 1.15 -7.43
C ASP A 43 -24.66 2.18 -7.76
N TYR A 44 -23.41 1.83 -7.50
CA TYR A 44 -22.27 2.73 -7.72
C TYR A 44 -21.92 2.95 -9.18
N CYS A 45 -22.61 2.33 -10.13
CA CYS A 45 -22.54 2.73 -11.53
C CYS A 45 -23.37 3.98 -11.83
N PHE A 46 -24.38 4.27 -11.00
CA PHE A 46 -25.33 5.38 -11.20
C PHE A 46 -25.45 6.31 -9.98
N THR A 47 -24.63 6.10 -8.95
CA THR A 47 -24.61 6.91 -7.73
C THR A 47 -23.29 7.66 -7.63
N LEU A 48 -23.34 8.94 -7.26
CA LEU A 48 -22.13 9.74 -7.01
C LEU A 48 -21.40 9.26 -5.76
N GLN A 49 -20.07 9.33 -5.77
CA GLN A 49 -19.21 9.02 -4.61
C GLN A 49 -18.27 10.22 -4.35
N PRO A 50 -18.76 11.30 -3.71
CA PRO A 50 -17.95 12.50 -3.49
C PRO A 50 -16.69 12.26 -2.65
N ASP A 51 -16.72 11.31 -1.71
CA ASP A 51 -15.59 10.85 -0.91
C ASP A 51 -14.48 10.20 -1.76
N LYS A 52 -14.84 9.63 -2.91
CA LYS A 52 -13.92 9.08 -3.92
C LYS A 52 -13.65 10.05 -5.08
N ASN A 53 -14.01 11.33 -4.93
CA ASN A 53 -13.90 12.35 -5.98
C ASN A 53 -14.70 12.03 -7.26
N ILE A 54 -15.81 11.30 -7.13
CA ILE A 54 -16.76 11.00 -8.22
C ILE A 54 -17.98 11.89 -8.05
N THR A 55 -17.88 13.11 -8.60
CA THR A 55 -18.92 14.15 -8.47
C THR A 55 -19.79 14.30 -9.72
N LYS A 56 -19.51 13.53 -10.77
CA LYS A 56 -20.25 13.53 -12.04
C LYS A 56 -20.37 12.13 -12.65
N LEU A 57 -21.55 11.84 -13.20
CA LEU A 57 -21.85 10.65 -14.01
C LEU A 57 -21.59 10.91 -15.50
N PRO A 58 -21.34 9.85 -16.32
CA PRO A 58 -21.25 8.43 -15.92
C PRO A 58 -20.02 8.11 -15.07
N VAL A 59 -20.07 7.04 -14.27
CA VAL A 59 -18.91 6.62 -13.47
C VAL A 59 -17.77 6.15 -14.37
N CYS A 60 -18.03 5.31 -15.37
CA CYS A 60 -17.04 5.00 -16.39
C CYS A 60 -17.11 6.04 -17.52
N LEU A 61 -15.98 6.68 -17.83
CA LEU A 61 -15.83 7.66 -18.89
C LEU A 61 -15.49 6.98 -20.22
N ASN A 62 -15.48 7.77 -21.30
CA ASN A 62 -15.04 7.35 -22.62
C ASN A 62 -15.64 6.00 -23.06
N ASP A 63 -16.96 5.87 -22.93
CA ASP A 63 -17.74 4.68 -23.30
C ASP A 63 -17.35 3.37 -22.56
N GLY A 64 -16.71 3.49 -21.39
CA GLY A 64 -16.46 2.35 -20.51
C GLY A 64 -17.75 1.72 -19.97
N THR A 65 -17.75 0.40 -19.83
CA THR A 65 -18.87 -0.35 -19.24
C THR A 65 -18.71 -0.49 -17.75
N CYS A 66 -19.70 -0.06 -16.97
CA CYS A 66 -19.70 -0.18 -15.52
C CYS A 66 -20.35 -1.47 -15.05
N THR A 67 -19.73 -2.11 -14.05
CA THR A 67 -20.30 -3.24 -13.31
C THR A 67 -20.13 -3.01 -11.81
N LEU A 68 -21.05 -3.54 -11.00
CA LEU A 68 -20.94 -3.48 -9.54
C LEU A 68 -19.82 -4.40 -9.03
N ALA A 69 -19.11 -3.94 -8.01
CA ALA A 69 -18.10 -4.73 -7.30
C ALA A 69 -18.41 -4.80 -5.80
N TYR A 70 -17.96 -5.86 -5.13
CA TYR A 70 -18.18 -6.06 -3.70
C TYR A 70 -17.05 -5.50 -2.81
N THR A 71 -16.01 -4.97 -3.44
CA THR A 71 -14.84 -4.36 -2.78
C THR A 71 -14.78 -2.90 -3.13
N ASP A 72 -14.27 -2.06 -2.23
CA ASP A 72 -13.97 -0.65 -2.49
C ASP A 72 -13.25 -0.48 -3.84
N ALA A 73 -13.67 0.40 -4.76
CA ALA A 73 -14.70 1.46 -4.67
C ALA A 73 -16.13 1.03 -5.08
N TYR A 74 -16.45 -0.26 -4.98
CA TYR A 74 -17.74 -0.90 -5.24
C TYR A 74 -18.29 -0.82 -6.68
N PHE A 75 -17.42 -0.49 -7.62
CA PHE A 75 -17.66 -0.63 -9.06
C PHE A 75 -16.38 -1.07 -9.78
N ASN A 76 -16.53 -1.55 -11.01
CA ASN A 76 -15.45 -1.82 -11.94
C ASN A 76 -15.81 -1.27 -13.33
N CYS A 77 -14.86 -0.58 -13.96
CA CYS A 77 -14.99 -0.09 -15.33
C CYS A 77 -14.19 -0.97 -16.29
N SER A 78 -14.88 -1.57 -17.26
CA SER A 78 -14.26 -2.17 -18.43
C SER A 78 -14.02 -1.09 -19.48
N CYS A 79 -12.76 -0.70 -19.65
CA CYS A 79 -12.38 0.38 -20.56
C CYS A 79 -12.22 -0.10 -22.01
N PRO A 80 -12.54 0.74 -23.01
CA PRO A 80 -12.14 0.50 -24.39
C PRO A 80 -10.61 0.47 -24.54
N SER A 81 -10.11 -0.11 -25.63
CA SER A 81 -8.68 -0.37 -25.83
C SER A 81 -7.78 0.87 -25.82
N ASN A 82 -8.34 2.05 -26.09
CA ASN A 82 -7.62 3.33 -26.12
C ASN A 82 -7.76 4.14 -24.81
N TYR A 83 -8.34 3.57 -23.75
CA TYR A 83 -8.45 4.23 -22.45
C TYR A 83 -8.08 3.29 -21.29
N THR A 84 -7.60 3.88 -20.20
CA THR A 84 -7.21 3.22 -18.96
C THR A 84 -7.53 4.11 -17.76
N GLY A 85 -7.20 3.66 -16.55
CA GLY A 85 -7.56 4.30 -15.28
C GLY A 85 -8.79 3.68 -14.63
N LEU A 86 -9.09 4.07 -13.39
CA LEU A 86 -10.18 3.49 -12.60
C LEU A 86 -11.54 3.73 -13.26
N ARG A 87 -11.67 4.85 -13.97
CA ARG A 87 -12.89 5.33 -14.62
C ARG A 87 -12.69 5.50 -16.12
N CYS A 88 -11.67 4.88 -16.73
CA CYS A 88 -11.34 5.04 -18.14
C CYS A 88 -11.03 6.50 -18.54
N GLU A 89 -10.48 7.29 -17.62
CA GLU A 89 -10.21 8.71 -17.78
C GLU A 89 -8.90 9.03 -18.52
N VAL A 90 -7.99 8.07 -18.60
CA VAL A 90 -6.65 8.26 -19.17
C VAL A 90 -6.61 7.67 -20.58
N PRO A 91 -6.27 8.43 -21.64
CA PRO A 91 -6.05 7.84 -22.94
C PRO A 91 -4.80 6.96 -22.92
N VAL A 92 -4.90 5.77 -23.49
CA VAL A 92 -3.73 4.97 -23.84
C VAL A 92 -3.12 5.68 -25.04
N GLY A 93 -2.10 6.49 -24.81
CA GLY A 93 -1.27 6.93 -25.92
C GLY A 93 -0.77 5.68 -26.62
N ASP A 94 -0.90 5.64 -27.95
CA ASP A 94 0.13 5.04 -28.79
C ASP A 94 1.45 5.54 -28.19
N GLU A 95 2.47 4.70 -28.06
CA GLU A 95 3.78 5.16 -27.64
C GLU A 95 4.09 6.53 -28.29
N GLU A 96 3.83 7.62 -27.56
CA GLU A 96 4.83 8.62 -27.40
C GLU A 96 5.92 7.74 -26.82
N THR A 97 6.80 7.31 -27.73
CA THR A 97 8.21 7.54 -27.59
C THR A 97 8.39 8.87 -26.87
N THR A 98 8.07 8.86 -25.56
CA THR A 98 8.96 9.34 -24.56
C THR A 98 10.23 8.61 -24.95
N GLU A 99 11.01 9.26 -25.79
CA GLU A 99 12.39 9.47 -25.46
C GLU A 99 12.37 9.82 -23.96
N PHE A 100 12.33 8.79 -23.12
CA PHE A 100 13.26 8.74 -22.02
C PHE A 100 14.56 9.02 -22.72
N SER A 101 14.96 10.29 -22.69
CA SER A 101 16.25 10.74 -23.15
C SER A 101 17.21 9.96 -22.27
N THR A 102 17.52 8.75 -22.72
CA THR A 102 18.60 7.93 -22.24
C THR A 102 19.77 8.80 -22.62
N THR A 103 20.15 9.68 -21.69
CA THR A 103 21.43 10.33 -21.73
C THR A 103 22.40 9.19 -21.61
N THR A 104 22.82 8.66 -22.76
CA THR A 104 23.90 7.70 -22.86
C THR A 104 25.10 8.42 -22.30
N ILE A 105 25.41 8.18 -21.03
CA ILE A 105 26.68 8.58 -20.46
C ILE A 105 27.71 7.71 -21.16
N THR A 106 28.24 8.22 -22.26
CA THR A 106 29.41 7.66 -22.92
C THR A 106 30.59 7.91 -21.98
N THR A 107 30.83 6.98 -21.05
CA THR A 107 32.08 6.95 -20.31
C THR A 107 33.20 6.66 -21.32
N ALA A 108 33.85 7.73 -21.79
CA ALA A 108 35.10 7.62 -22.50
C ALA A 108 36.14 7.05 -21.52
N ALA A 109 36.68 5.87 -21.85
CA ALA A 109 37.83 5.33 -21.17
C ALA A 109 39.04 6.24 -21.49
N THR A 110 39.39 7.11 -20.54
CA THR A 110 40.71 7.73 -20.50
C THR A 110 41.60 6.89 -19.60
N GLU A 111 42.55 6.18 -20.20
CA GLU A 111 43.77 5.73 -19.53
C GLU A 111 44.56 6.97 -19.11
N GLN A 112 44.86 7.10 -17.82
CA GLN A 112 46.05 7.84 -17.37
C GLN A 112 46.73 7.10 -16.22
N THR A 113 48.05 7.12 -16.31
CA THR A 113 49.02 6.14 -15.81
C THR A 113 49.91 6.79 -14.73
N SER A 114 50.20 6.03 -13.66
CA SER A 114 51.38 6.12 -12.74
C SER A 114 51.60 7.44 -11.94
N GLU A 115 52.23 7.52 -10.75
CA GLU A 115 53.33 6.79 -10.09
C GLU A 115 53.11 6.84 -8.54
N GLN A 116 53.19 5.72 -7.81
CA GLN A 116 54.36 5.19 -7.07
C GLN A 116 54.83 6.00 -5.83
N SER A 117 54.60 5.44 -4.62
CA SER A 117 55.54 5.43 -3.47
C SER A 117 55.02 4.45 -2.39
N GLN A 118 55.24 3.13 -2.55
CA GLN A 118 56.21 2.27 -1.83
C GLN A 118 56.05 2.25 -0.29
N ILE A 119 55.77 1.10 0.36
CA ILE A 119 56.75 0.12 0.94
C ILE A 119 55.95 -1.18 1.27
N SER A 120 56.16 -2.32 0.59
CA SER A 120 57.02 -3.47 0.98
C SER A 120 56.79 -3.96 2.43
N THR A 121 56.38 -5.18 2.76
CA THR A 121 56.86 -6.50 2.31
C THR A 121 55.76 -7.54 2.42
N ALA A 122 55.64 -8.37 1.39
CA ALA A 122 54.87 -9.60 1.43
C ALA A 122 55.55 -10.67 2.30
N VAL A 123 54.78 -11.74 2.50
CA VAL A 123 55.22 -13.12 2.69
C VAL A 123 55.47 -13.57 4.15
N ILE A 124 55.01 -14.81 4.38
CA ILE A 124 55.38 -15.80 5.40
C ILE A 124 54.82 -15.45 6.81
N ILE A 125 53.95 -16.22 7.45
CA ILE A 125 53.99 -17.68 7.62
C ILE A 125 52.57 -18.20 7.92
N ALA A 126 52.07 -19.09 7.05
CA ALA A 126 51.13 -20.12 7.46
C ALA A 126 51.83 -21.10 8.39
N THR A 127 51.14 -21.56 9.44
CA THR A 127 51.56 -22.62 10.38
C THR A 127 52.69 -22.21 11.35
N ALA A 128 52.66 -22.47 12.64
CA ALA A 128 52.20 -23.67 13.29
C ALA A 128 52.11 -23.43 14.82
N CYS A 129 51.34 -24.31 15.46
CA CYS A 129 51.65 -24.89 16.77
C CYS A 129 51.96 -23.95 17.95
N GLY A 130 51.07 -23.97 18.94
CA GLY A 130 51.47 -23.63 20.30
C GLY A 130 50.28 -23.40 21.20
N ALA A 131 49.88 -24.44 21.91
CA ALA A 131 48.79 -24.43 22.87
C ALA A 131 48.85 -23.26 23.87
N VAL A 132 47.71 -22.60 24.09
CA VAL A 132 47.31 -22.24 25.46
C VAL A 132 45.88 -22.75 25.64
N LEU A 133 45.84 -23.91 26.28
CA LEU A 133 44.66 -24.55 26.83
C LEU A 133 44.07 -23.67 27.96
N LEU A 134 42.74 -23.80 28.11
CA LEU A 134 41.92 -23.55 29.31
C LEU A 134 41.26 -22.17 29.46
N THR A 135 39.93 -22.21 29.38
CA THR A 135 38.90 -21.24 29.81
C THR A 135 38.64 -20.06 28.86
N GLY A 136 37.48 -20.09 28.16
CA GLY A 136 36.96 -18.88 27.51
C GLY A 136 36.18 -19.05 26.19
N GLY A 137 35.91 -20.28 25.73
CA GLY A 137 35.30 -20.57 24.43
C GLY A 137 33.83 -20.14 24.19
N ALA A 138 33.21 -19.36 25.08
CA ALA A 138 31.81 -18.97 24.94
C ALA A 138 31.60 -17.56 24.34
N ILE A 139 32.60 -16.66 24.42
CA ILE A 139 32.39 -15.24 24.10
C ILE A 139 32.66 -14.92 22.62
N LEU A 140 33.63 -15.58 21.99
CA LEU A 140 33.98 -15.31 20.58
C LEU A 140 32.96 -15.85 19.56
N VAL A 141 32.23 -16.91 19.91
CA VAL A 141 31.07 -17.39 19.12
C VAL A 141 29.95 -16.35 19.15
N GLY A 142 29.72 -15.71 20.30
CA GLY A 142 28.71 -14.65 20.45
C GLY A 142 29.01 -13.43 19.58
N VAL A 143 30.25 -12.94 19.54
CA VAL A 143 30.60 -11.76 18.74
C VAL A 143 30.56 -12.06 17.23
N TYR A 144 30.95 -13.27 16.81
CA TYR A 144 30.87 -13.70 15.41
C TYR A 144 29.42 -13.83 14.92
N LEU A 145 28.53 -14.40 15.73
CA LEU A 145 27.10 -14.52 15.40
C LEU A 145 26.37 -13.17 15.42
N ILE A 146 26.70 -12.26 16.34
CA ILE A 146 26.11 -10.91 16.38
C ILE A 146 26.47 -10.10 15.12
N ARG A 147 27.70 -10.21 14.60
CA ARG A 147 28.08 -9.55 13.34
C ARG A 147 27.33 -10.10 12.12
N SER A 148 26.98 -11.39 12.12
CA SER A 148 26.24 -12.02 11.03
C SER A 148 24.75 -11.64 10.98
N CYS A 149 24.15 -11.21 12.10
CA CYS A 149 22.72 -10.84 12.18
C CYS A 149 22.40 -9.39 11.74
N ARG A 150 23.37 -8.48 11.65
CA ARG A 150 23.10 -7.07 11.29
C ARG A 150 22.85 -6.80 9.80
N HIS A 151 22.95 -7.80 8.92
CA HIS A 151 22.80 -7.62 7.47
C HIS A 151 21.48 -8.14 6.85
N LYS A 152 20.52 -8.65 7.64
CA LYS A 152 19.20 -9.03 7.12
C LYS A 152 18.08 -8.26 7.82
N LYS A 153 17.58 -7.20 7.19
CA LYS A 153 16.22 -6.70 7.39
C LYS A 153 15.33 -7.26 6.27
N PRO A 154 14.35 -8.12 6.56
CA PRO A 154 13.36 -8.57 5.59
C PRO A 154 12.15 -7.61 5.52
N GLN A 155 11.58 -7.50 4.32
CA GLN A 155 10.34 -6.77 4.00
C GLN A 155 9.08 -7.50 4.50
N ILE A 156 8.04 -6.69 4.72
CA ILE A 156 6.75 -6.89 5.41
C ILE A 156 5.92 -8.10 4.94
N LYS A 157 5.15 -8.72 5.85
CA LYS A 157 3.80 -9.24 5.54
C LYS A 157 2.87 -9.23 6.76
N GLU A 158 1.68 -8.68 6.54
CA GLU A 158 0.57 -8.48 7.48
C GLU A 158 -0.14 -9.79 7.85
N THR A 159 -0.83 -9.83 9.00
CA THR A 159 -2.12 -10.54 9.19
C THR A 159 -2.84 -9.98 10.41
N ILE A 160 -4.11 -9.60 10.22
CA ILE A 160 -5.10 -9.17 11.22
C ILE A 160 -5.88 -10.42 11.67
N THR A 161 -6.08 -10.70 12.97
CA THR A 161 -7.33 -11.36 13.47
C THR A 161 -7.54 -11.27 14.99
N THR A 162 -8.72 -10.73 15.36
CA THR A 162 -9.62 -10.97 16.54
C THR A 162 -9.12 -11.04 17.99
N GLY A 163 -9.87 -10.35 18.85
CA GLY A 163 -10.15 -10.79 20.22
C GLY A 163 -11.10 -9.84 20.99
N THR A 164 -12.38 -10.20 21.12
CA THR A 164 -13.23 -9.70 22.21
C THR A 164 -13.04 -10.60 23.44
N GLY A 165 -13.00 -10.02 24.64
CA GLY A 165 -12.99 -10.78 25.89
C GLY A 165 -13.29 -9.89 27.10
N ASN A 166 -14.45 -10.14 27.73
CA ASN A 166 -14.90 -9.57 29.01
C ASN A 166 -14.32 -10.31 30.23
N PHE A 167 -14.73 -9.84 31.43
CA PHE A 167 -14.54 -10.28 32.83
C PHE A 167 -13.32 -9.62 33.50
N TYR A 168 -13.49 -8.68 34.44
CA TYR A 168 -14.40 -8.65 35.59
C TYR A 168 -15.21 -7.36 35.72
#